data_AF-A0A7S3VDL5-F1
#
_entry.id   AF-A0A7S3VDL5-F1
#
_cell.length_a   1.000
_cell.length_b   1.000
_cell.length_c   1.000
_cell.angle_alpha   90.00
_cell.angle_beta   90.00
_cell.angle_gamma   90.00
#
_symmetry.space_group_name_H-M   'P 1'
#
loop_
_entity.id
_entity.type
_entity.pdbx_description
1 polymer ?
#
loop_
_entity_poly.entity_id
_entity_poly.type
_entity_poly.pdbx_seq_one_letter_code
_entity_poly.pdbx_strand_id
1 'polypeptide(L)'
;ALTSLTDLHLYDNDLSGPIPPVIGALTSLTSFYLANNDLTGPIPPLTSLSELFLNSNDLTGPIPAEVCNLQNSPSFYLQADCDICDTPTISGCCDWCEKGYDV
;
A
#
# COMPACT_ATOMS: atom_id res chain seq x y z
N ALA A 1 -16.47 -8.69 10.76
CA ALA A 1 -15.17 -8.62 10.07
C ALA A 1 -15.25 -9.49 8.82
N LEU A 2 -14.77 -9.02 7.68
CA LEU A 2 -14.77 -9.77 6.42
C LEU A 2 -13.58 -10.73 6.40
N THR A 3 -13.55 -11.69 7.33
CA THR A 3 -12.39 -12.56 7.61
C THR A 3 -12.02 -13.50 6.46
N SER A 4 -12.84 -13.60 5.42
CA SER A 4 -12.60 -14.42 4.24
C SER A 4 -12.38 -13.60 2.97
N LEU A 5 -12.29 -12.26 3.09
CA LEU A 5 -11.99 -11.41 1.95
C LEU A 5 -10.53 -11.60 1.56
N THR A 6 -10.30 -11.94 0.29
CA THR A 6 -8.98 -12.18 -0.31
C THR A 6 -8.56 -11.02 -1.20
N ASP A 7 -9.52 -10.42 -1.89
CA ASP A 7 -9.29 -9.39 -2.91
C ASP A 7 -10.14 -8.16 -2.60
N LEU A 8 -9.50 -6.99 -2.56
CA LEU A 8 -10.17 -5.71 -2.40
C LEU A 8 -9.64 -4.73 -3.45
N HIS A 9 -10.43 -4.49 -4.50
CA HIS A 9 -10.06 -3.60 -5.59
C HIS A 9 -10.92 -2.34 -5.52
N LEU A 10 -10.28 -1.20 -5.27
CA LEU A 10 -10.91 0.12 -5.15
C LEU A 10 -10.17 1.19 -5.97
N TYR A 11 -9.29 0.77 -6.88
CA TYR A 11 -8.54 1.68 -7.75
C TYR A 11 -9.46 2.43 -8.74
N ASP A 12 -9.01 3.56 -9.27
CA ASP A 12 -9.75 4.43 -10.20
C ASP A 12 -11.09 4.93 -9.63
N ASN A 13 -11.05 5.54 -8.44
CA ASN A 13 -12.22 6.14 -7.81
C ASN A 13 -11.87 7.52 -7.21
N ASP A 14 -12.88 8.22 -6.69
CA ASP A 14 -12.71 9.49 -5.98
C ASP A 14 -12.70 9.26 -4.44
N LEU A 15 -12.12 8.14 -3.97
CA LEU A 15 -12.05 7.87 -2.53
C LEU A 15 -11.08 8.84 -1.87
N SER A 16 -11.48 9.39 -0.74
CA SER A 16 -10.71 10.40 -0.01
C SER A 16 -10.61 10.10 1.49
N GLY A 17 -9.68 10.78 2.14
CA GLY A 17 -9.39 10.57 3.56
C GLY A 17 -8.44 9.38 3.80
N PRO A 18 -8.25 8.98 5.07
CA PRO A 18 -7.25 7.98 5.42
C PRO A 18 -7.69 6.54 5.19
N ILE A 19 -6.73 5.67 4.90
CA ILE A 19 -6.95 4.22 4.90
C ILE A 19 -7.27 3.77 6.33
N PRO A 20 -8.44 3.19 6.61
CA PRO A 20 -8.81 2.78 7.96
C PRO A 20 -7.87 1.68 8.51
N PRO A 21 -7.32 1.82 9.74
CA PRO A 21 -6.42 0.82 10.32
C PRO A 21 -7.02 -0.58 10.47
N VAL A 22 -8.36 -0.68 10.51
CA VAL A 22 -9.08 -1.96 10.59
C VAL A 22 -8.80 -2.87 9.39
N ILE A 23 -8.34 -2.34 8.25
CA ILE A 23 -7.93 -3.14 7.09
C ILE A 23 -6.76 -4.08 7.45
N GLY A 24 -5.87 -3.67 8.36
CA GLY A 24 -4.78 -4.53 8.85
C GLY A 24 -5.25 -5.79 9.58
N ALA A 25 -6.52 -5.85 10.01
CA ALA A 25 -7.11 -7.04 10.63
C ALA A 25 -7.64 -8.07 9.61
N LEU A 26 -7.64 -7.74 8.31
CA LEU A 26 -8.08 -8.63 7.25
C LEU A 26 -6.95 -9.59 6.85
N THR A 27 -6.65 -10.55 7.73
CA THR A 27 -5.49 -11.46 7.57
C THR A 27 -5.57 -12.44 6.39
N SER A 28 -6.73 -12.53 5.74
CA SER A 28 -6.91 -13.31 4.51
C SER A 28 -6.77 -12.47 3.23
N LEU A 29 -6.63 -11.15 3.35
CA LEU A 29 -6.49 -10.25 2.21
C LEU A 29 -5.09 -10.42 1.61
N THR A 30 -5.05 -10.78 0.33
CA THR A 30 -3.84 -11.00 -0.44
C THR A 30 -3.63 -9.92 -1.49
N SER A 31 -4.71 -9.34 -2.03
CA SER A 31 -4.66 -8.32 -3.08
C SER A 31 -5.43 -7.09 -2.65
N PHE A 32 -4.74 -5.95 -2.58
CA PHE A 32 -5.34 -4.69 -2.17
C PHE A 32 -4.93 -3.53 -3.10
N TYR A 33 -5.86 -3.09 -3.95
CA TYR A 33 -5.60 -2.07 -4.96
C TYR A 33 -6.35 -0.79 -4.62
N LEU A 34 -5.60 0.28 -4.39
CA LEU A 34 -6.08 1.61 -4.04
C LEU A 34 -5.57 2.70 -5.00
N ALA A 35 -4.81 2.32 -6.04
CA ALA A 35 -4.21 3.27 -6.96
C ALA A 35 -5.23 4.23 -7.60
N ASN A 36 -4.80 5.44 -7.97
CA ASN A 36 -5.65 6.45 -8.60
C ASN A 36 -6.88 6.81 -7.75
N ASN A 37 -6.63 7.38 -6.57
CA ASN A 37 -7.64 7.93 -5.66
C ASN A 37 -7.07 9.20 -4.97
N ASP A 38 -7.83 9.83 -4.09
CA ASP A 38 -7.43 10.99 -3.29
C ASP A 38 -7.19 10.60 -1.81
N LEU A 39 -6.67 9.39 -1.55
CA LEU A 39 -6.44 8.91 -0.19
C LEU A 39 -5.26 9.65 0.45
N THR A 40 -5.37 9.93 1.74
CA THR A 40 -4.42 10.76 2.49
C THR A 40 -3.87 10.05 3.73
N GLY A 41 -2.82 10.59 4.33
CA GLY A 41 -2.30 10.08 5.60
C GLY A 41 -1.47 8.79 5.47
N PRO A 42 -1.17 8.12 6.60
CA PRO A 42 -0.24 7.00 6.60
C PRO A 42 -0.89 5.69 6.17
N ILE A 43 -0.05 4.80 5.64
CA ILE A 43 -0.43 3.42 5.33
C ILE A 43 -0.51 2.65 6.66
N PRO A 44 -1.61 1.91 6.94
CA PRO A 44 -1.71 1.09 8.14
C PRO A 44 -0.79 -0.14 8.04
N PRO A 45 -0.50 -0.83 9.16
CA PRO A 45 0.26 -2.08 9.13
C PRO A 45 -0.54 -3.17 8.41
N LEU A 46 -0.01 -3.67 7.30
CA LEU A 46 -0.60 -4.74 6.47
C LEU A 46 0.38 -5.92 6.45
N THR A 47 -0.08 -7.12 6.80
CA THR A 47 0.80 -8.25 7.12
C THR A 47 0.61 -9.49 6.23
N SER A 48 -0.35 -9.47 5.32
CA SER A 48 -0.84 -10.68 4.63
C SER A 48 -0.89 -10.56 3.11
N LEU A 49 -0.43 -9.43 2.56
CA LEU A 49 -0.57 -9.10 1.15
C LEU A 49 0.50 -9.78 0.29
N SER A 50 0.10 -10.12 -0.93
CA SER A 50 0.98 -10.45 -2.04
C SER A 50 0.99 -9.32 -3.07
N GLU A 51 -0.08 -8.55 -3.20
CA GLU A 51 -0.15 -7.43 -4.14
C GLU A 51 -0.74 -6.20 -3.45
N LEU A 52 -0.04 -5.07 -3.53
CA LEU A 52 -0.43 -3.80 -2.91
C LEU A 52 -0.15 -2.62 -3.84
N PHE A 53 -1.19 -1.98 -4.37
CA PHE A 53 -1.06 -0.79 -5.23
C PHE A 53 -1.61 0.44 -4.52
N LEU A 54 -0.74 1.43 -4.34
CA LEU A 54 -0.97 2.65 -3.57
C LEU A 54 -0.62 3.92 -4.36
N ASN A 55 0.05 3.78 -5.50
CA ASN A 55 0.49 4.88 -6.36
C ASN A 55 -0.67 5.78 -6.81
N SER A 56 -0.34 7.03 -7.14
CA SER A 56 -1.33 8.05 -7.53
C SER A 56 -2.39 8.26 -6.44
N ASN A 57 -1.92 8.55 -5.22
CA ASN A 57 -2.71 9.05 -4.10
C ASN A 57 -1.94 10.19 -3.40
N ASP A 58 -2.55 10.81 -2.38
CA ASP A 58 -1.92 11.81 -1.51
C ASP A 58 -1.46 11.19 -0.17
N LEU A 59 -1.01 9.93 -0.19
CA LEU A 59 -0.54 9.21 0.99
C LEU A 59 0.75 9.84 1.51
N THR A 60 0.93 9.83 2.83
CA THR A 60 2.06 10.50 3.48
C THR A 60 2.71 9.61 4.54
N GLY A 61 3.99 9.83 4.80
CA GLY A 61 4.74 9.08 5.80
C GLY A 61 5.36 7.80 5.24
N PRO A 62 6.11 7.06 6.08
CA PRO A 62 6.87 5.90 5.62
C PRO A 62 5.96 4.71 5.30
N ILE A 63 6.42 3.85 4.38
CA ILE A 63 5.91 2.47 4.31
C ILE A 63 6.14 1.78 5.67
N PRO A 64 5.11 1.17 6.29
CA PRO A 64 5.26 0.42 7.54
C PRO A 64 6.21 -0.76 7.39
N ALA A 65 6.98 -1.06 8.44
CA ALA A 65 7.91 -2.20 8.43
C ALA A 65 7.21 -3.54 8.15
N GLU A 66 5.95 -3.69 8.55
CA GLU A 66 5.11 -4.84 8.26
C GLU A 66 4.94 -5.06 6.76
N VAL A 67 4.71 -3.99 6.00
CA VAL A 67 4.61 -4.03 4.53
C VAL A 67 5.98 -4.35 3.92
N CYS A 68 7.04 -3.71 4.41
CA CYS A 68 8.40 -3.97 3.95
C CYS A 68 8.80 -5.44 4.15
N ASN A 69 8.40 -6.06 5.27
CA ASN A 69 8.70 -7.44 5.58
C ASN A 69 8.07 -8.44 4.58
N LEU A 70 7.03 -8.02 3.83
CA LEU A 70 6.40 -8.84 2.79
C LEU A 70 7.31 -9.05 1.58
N GLN A 71 8.31 -8.18 1.35
CA GLN A 71 9.32 -8.36 0.29
C GLN A 71 10.12 -9.66 0.42
N ASN A 72 10.13 -10.31 1.58
CA ASN A 72 10.72 -11.64 1.74
C ASN A 72 9.95 -12.73 0.99
N SER A 73 8.72 -12.46 0.56
CA SER A 73 7.92 -13.36 -0.27
C SER A 73 8.24 -13.16 -1.76
N PRO A 74 8.54 -14.23 -2.52
CA PRO A 74 8.89 -14.13 -3.93
C PRO A 74 7.74 -13.65 -4.83
N SER A 75 6.52 -13.63 -4.30
CA SER A 75 5.32 -13.18 -5.02
C SER A 75 4.78 -11.85 -4.52
N PHE A 76 5.52 -11.15 -3.65
CA PHE A 76 5.10 -9.83 -3.18
C PHE A 76 5.40 -8.75 -4.21
N TYR A 77 4.40 -7.93 -4.51
CA TYR A 77 4.50 -6.82 -5.44
C TYR A 77 3.86 -5.56 -4.83
N LEU A 78 4.66 -4.50 -4.76
CA LEU A 78 4.28 -3.20 -4.22
C LEU A 78 4.43 -2.13 -5.30
N GLN A 79 3.36 -1.40 -5.57
CA GLN A 79 3.40 -0.14 -6.33
C GLN A 79 3.03 1.00 -5.39
N ALA A 80 3.93 1.96 -5.25
CA ALA A 80 3.79 3.11 -4.37
C ALA A 80 4.54 4.31 -4.97
N ASP A 81 4.12 5.51 -4.60
CA ASP A 81 4.78 6.75 -5.02
C ASP A 81 6.15 6.89 -4.32
N CYS A 82 7.13 7.48 -5.00
CA CYS A 82 8.51 7.50 -4.51
C CYS A 82 8.74 8.32 -3.23
N ASP A 83 7.89 9.29 -2.94
CA ASP A 83 8.01 10.19 -1.80
C ASP A 83 7.69 9.53 -0.45
N ILE A 84 6.85 8.48 -0.45
CA ILE A 84 6.58 7.65 0.74
C ILE A 84 7.59 6.50 0.93
N CYS A 85 8.44 6.28 -0.07
CA CYS A 85 9.32 5.13 -0.21
C CYS A 85 10.76 5.38 0.29
N ASP A 86 11.20 6.63 0.39
CA ASP A 86 12.56 7.03 0.83
C ASP A 86 12.56 7.78 2.18
N THR A 87 11.99 7.16 3.21
CA THR A 87 12.18 7.65 4.59
C THR A 87 13.46 7.06 5.20
N PRO A 88 14.23 7.84 5.99
CA PRO A 88 15.55 7.43 6.50
C PRO A 88 15.53 6.18 7.42
N THR A 89 14.35 5.68 7.77
CA THR A 89 14.15 4.56 8.67
C THR A 89 14.19 3.18 8.00
N ILE A 90 13.91 3.06 6.69
CA ILE A 90 13.86 1.74 6.03
C ILE A 90 14.37 1.82 4.57
N SER A 91 15.69 1.86 4.40
CA SER A 91 16.34 1.74 3.08
C SER A 91 15.99 0.39 2.42
N GLY A 92 15.57 0.40 1.15
CA GLY A 92 15.32 -0.83 0.36
C GLY A 92 13.88 -1.33 0.31
N CYS A 93 12.96 -0.74 1.09
CA CYS A 93 11.57 -1.19 1.14
C CYS A 93 10.77 -0.91 -0.15
N CYS A 94 11.22 0.05 -0.94
CA CYS A 94 10.62 0.43 -2.22
C CYS A 94 11.71 0.70 -3.26
N ASP A 95 12.45 -0.33 -3.67
CA ASP A 95 13.50 -0.16 -4.70
C ASP A 95 12.93 0.16 -6.10
N TRP A 96 11.63 -0.07 -6.31
CA TRP A 96 10.92 0.18 -7.57
C TRP A 96 9.61 0.94 -7.35
N CYS A 97 9.71 2.15 -6.80
CA CYS A 97 8.58 3.09 -6.79
C CYS A 97 8.32 3.66 -8.20
N GLU A 98 7.07 3.97 -8.51
CA GLU A 98 6.74 4.74 -9.70
C GLU A 98 6.98 6.22 -9.39
N LYS A 99 7.85 6.87 -10.18
CA LYS A 99 7.82 8.33 -10.24
C LYS A 99 6.54 8.68 -10.98
N GLY A 100 5.54 9.18 -10.25
CA GLY A 100 4.24 9.54 -10.77
C GLY A 100 4.35 10.18 -12.15
N TYR A 101 3.50 9.69 -13.07
CA TYR A 101 3.38 10.06 -14.47
C TYR A 101 3.94 11.46 -14.81
N ASP A 102 5.07 11.48 -15.54
CA ASP A 102 5.37 12.57 -16.47
C ASP A 102 4.21 12.62 -17.50
N VAL A 103 3.29 13.57 -17.33
CA VAL A 103 2.44 14.09 -18.41
C VAL A 103 3.08 15.33 -19.03
#